data_AF-A0A4V2V104-F1
#
_entry.id   AF-A0A4V2V104-F1
#
_cell.length_a   1.000
_cell.length_b   1.000
_cell.length_c   1.000
_cell.angle_alpha   90.00
_cell.angle_beta   90.00
_cell.angle_gamma   90.00
#
_symmetry.space_group_name_H-M   'P 1'
#
loop_
_entity.id
_entity.type
_entity.pdbx_description
1 polymer ?
#
loop_
_entity_poly.entity_id
_entity_poly.type
_entity_poly.pdbx_seq_one_letter_code
_entity_poly.pdbx_strand_id
1 'polypeptide(L)' 'MASAFEQIKTYLLHFIFMLIAQVLWYYIIMRDPIEQVWMDILAVSLLYAIFWWIFDKYFFKKKDKHDS' A
#
# COMPACT_ATOMS: atom_id res chain seq x y z
N MET A 1 19.57 10.00 8.66
CA MET A 1 19.18 8.93 7.70
C MET A 1 18.22 7.89 8.29
N ALA A 2 17.76 8.01 9.54
CA ALA A 2 16.82 7.04 10.15
C ALA A 2 15.35 7.20 9.71
N SER A 3 14.93 8.35 9.16
CA SER A 3 13.50 8.61 8.90
C SER A 3 12.95 7.98 7.62
N ALA A 4 13.77 7.81 6.58
CA ALA A 4 13.30 7.24 5.31
C ALA A 4 12.97 5.74 5.44
N PHE A 5 13.75 5.02 6.25
CA PHE A 5 13.60 3.58 6.43
C PHE A 5 12.30 3.22 7.17
N GLU A 6 11.92 4.01 8.19
CA GLU A 6 10.64 3.80 8.89
C GLU A 6 9.43 4.12 8.02
N GLN A 7 9.49 5.20 7.24
CA GLN A 7 8.43 5.53 6.28
C GLN A 7 8.25 4.41 5.26
N ILE A 8 9.34 3.92 4.66
CA ILE A 8 9.31 2.80 3.71
C ILE A 8 8.69 1.56 4.37
N LYS A 9 9.05 1.25 5.62
CA LYS A 9 8.52 0.10 6.35
C LYS A 9 7.00 0.18 6.54
N THR A 10 6.47 1.36 6.85
CA THR A 10 5.03 1.60 7.00
C THR A 10 4.27 1.41 5.69
N TYR A 11 4.78 1.94 4.57
CA TYR A 11 4.13 1.76 3.26
C TYR A 11 4.23 0.33 2.74
N LEU A 12 5.34 -0.35 3.03
CA LEU A 12 5.53 -1.76 2.68
C LEU A 12 4.56 -2.67 3.46
N LEU A 13 4.27 -2.34 4.73
CA LEU A 13 3.22 -2.99 5.51
C LEU A 13 1.82 -2.81 4.90
N HIS A 14 1.48 -1.59 4.46
CA HIS A 14 0.21 -1.31 3.79
C HIS A 14 0.07 -2.07 2.46
N PHE A 15 1.17 -2.15 1.69
CA PHE A 15 1.23 -2.93 0.47
C PHE A 15 0.99 -4.42 0.76
N ILE A 16 1.69 -5.01 1.73
CA ILE A 16 1.53 -6.42 2.09
C ILE A 16 0.10 -6.71 2.59
N PHE A 17 -0.46 -5.85 3.43
CA PHE A 17 -1.82 -6.05 3.94
C PHE A 17 -2.85 -6.05 2.80
N MET A 18 -2.74 -5.08 1.88
CA MET A 18 -3.65 -4.99 0.74
C MET A 18 -3.45 -6.14 -0.25
N LEU A 19 -2.21 -6.56 -0.45
CA LEU A 19 -1.88 -7.73 -1.27
C LEU A 19 -2.52 -9.00 -0.70
N ILE A 20 -2.38 -9.25 0.60
CA ILE A 20 -3.00 -10.42 1.26
C ILE A 20 -4.53 -10.35 1.15
N ALA A 21 -5.13 -9.18 1.36
CA ALA A 21 -6.57 -9.00 1.24
C ALA A 21 -7.06 -9.30 -0.19
N GLN A 22 -6.35 -8.81 -1.21
CA GLN A 22 -6.65 -9.07 -2.62
C GLN A 22 -6.46 -10.54 -3.00
N VAL A 23 -5.40 -11.19 -2.49
CA VAL A 23 -5.16 -12.61 -2.70
C VAL A 23 -6.25 -13.46 -2.03
N LEU A 24 -6.59 -13.17 -0.77
CA LEU A 24 -7.69 -13.86 -0.07
C LEU A 24 -9.03 -13.66 -0.80
N TRP A 25 -9.31 -12.44 -1.23
CA TRP A 25 -10.52 -12.12 -1.99
C TRP A 25 -10.58 -12.86 -3.33
N TYR A 26 -9.45 -12.94 -4.04
CA TYR A 26 -9.33 -13.71 -5.27
C TYR A 26 -9.60 -15.20 -5.05
N TYR A 27 -9.00 -15.80 -4.01
CA TYR A 27 -9.25 -17.21 -3.65
C TYR A 27 -10.71 -17.48 -3.27
N ILE A 28 -11.43 -16.49 -2.72
CA ILE A 28 -12.84 -16.62 -2.37
C ILE A 28 -13.76 -16.53 -3.60
N ILE A 29 -13.39 -15.75 -4.63
CA ILE A 29 -14.33 -15.36 -5.70
C ILE A 29 -14.07 -16.01 -7.06
N MET A 30 -12.81 -16.28 -7.45
CA MET A 30 -12.52 -16.73 -8.83
C MET A 30 -11.85 -18.11 -8.88
N ARG A 31 -12.47 -19.02 -9.64
CA ARG A 31 -11.97 -20.37 -9.97
C ARG A 31 -11.26 -20.45 -11.35
N ASP A 32 -11.18 -19.37 -12.12
CA ASP A 32 -10.59 -19.27 -13.47
C ASP A 32 -10.20 -17.79 -13.77
N PRO A 33 -9.46 -17.45 -14.85
CA PRO A 33 -8.14 -17.87 -15.32
C PRO A 33 -7.00 -17.06 -14.64
N ILE A 34 -5.87 -17.72 -14.41
CA ILE A 34 -4.88 -17.37 -13.37
C ILE A 34 -3.99 -16.15 -13.71
N GLU A 35 -3.67 -15.89 -14.97
CA GLU A 35 -2.52 -15.01 -15.30
C GLU A 35 -2.79 -13.50 -15.19
N GLN A 36 -3.95 -13.01 -15.65
CA GLN A 36 -4.25 -11.57 -15.59
C GLN A 36 -4.58 -11.08 -14.18
N VAL A 37 -5.12 -11.97 -13.34
CA VAL A 37 -5.60 -11.57 -12.00
C VAL A 37 -4.44 -11.21 -11.07
N TRP A 38 -3.29 -11.89 -11.17
CA TRP A 38 -2.12 -11.53 -10.37
C TRP A 38 -1.56 -10.15 -10.73
N MET A 39 -1.61 -9.76 -12.01
CA MET A 39 -1.21 -8.41 -12.41
C MET A 39 -2.17 -7.36 -11.87
N ASP A 40 -3.48 -7.61 -11.89
CA ASP A 40 -4.47 -6.70 -11.30
C ASP A 40 -4.29 -6.58 -9.78
N ILE A 41 -4.08 -7.69 -9.08
CA ILE A 41 -3.82 -7.69 -7.63
C ILE A 41 -2.58 -6.85 -7.29
N LEU A 42 -1.50 -7.02 -8.05
CA LEU A 42 -0.27 -6.25 -7.87
C LEU A 42 -0.49 -4.76 -8.18
N ALA A 43 -1.18 -4.45 -9.27
CA ALA A 43 -1.48 -3.08 -9.67
C ALA A 43 -2.35 -2.35 -8.64
N VAL A 44 -3.40 -3.01 -8.14
CA VAL A 44 -4.31 -2.46 -7.11
C VAL A 44 -3.57 -2.26 -5.78
N SER A 45 -2.74 -3.22 -5.39
CA SER A 45 -1.93 -3.11 -4.16
C SER A 45 -0.91 -1.97 -4.25
N LEU A 46 -0.29 -1.78 -5.42
CA LEU A 46 0.65 -0.69 -5.68
C LEU A 46 -0.06 0.67 -5.69
N LEU A 47 -1.22 0.77 -6.36
CA LEU A 47 -2.04 1.98 -6.37
C LEU A 47 -2.48 2.38 -4.96
N TYR A 48 -2.86 1.41 -4.13
CA TYR A 48 -3.22 1.65 -2.73
C TYR A 48 -2.04 2.20 -1.92
N ALA A 49 -0.84 1.63 -2.09
CA ALA A 49 0.36 2.12 -1.41
C ALA A 49 0.75 3.54 -1.86
N ILE A 50 0.65 3.84 -3.16
CA ILE A 50 0.89 5.18 -3.71
C ILE A 50 -0.16 6.17 -3.20
N PHE A 51 -1.43 5.77 -3.15
CA PHE A 51 -2.51 6.59 -2.61
C PHE A 51 -2.23 6.99 -1.16
N TRP A 52 -1.84 6.03 -0.30
CA TRP A 52 -1.48 6.32 1.08
C TRP A 52 -0.24 7.21 1.22
N TRP A 53 0.77 7.01 0.36
CA TRP A 53 1.94 7.88 0.33
C TRP A 53 1.59 9.33 -0.05
N ILE A 54 0.74 9.52 -1.06
CA ILE A 54 0.23 10.84 -1.44
C ILE A 54 -0.60 11.41 -0.29
N PHE A 55 -1.51 10.63 0.28
CA PHE A 55 -2.36 11.08 1.38
C PHE A 55 -1.51 11.56 2.57
N ASP A 56 -0.52 10.79 3.01
CA ASP A 56 0.40 11.19 4.08
C ASP A 56 1.13 12.50 3.75
N LYS A 57 1.66 12.60 2.52
CA LYS A 57 2.43 13.77 2.09
C LYS A 57 1.59 15.05 2.05
N TYR A 58 0.30 14.96 1.77
CA TYR A 58 -0.60 16.13 1.70
C TYR A 58 -1.27 16.44 3.04
N PHE A 59 -1.63 15.44 3.83
CA PHE A 59 -2.38 15.63 5.09
C PHE A 59 -1.47 15.74 6.33
N PHE A 60 -0.35 15.01 6.41
CA PHE A 60 0.52 14.97 7.61
C PHE A 60 1.70 15.94 7.59
N LYS A 61 1.93 16.69 6.50
CA LYS A 61 2.99 17.72 6.40
C LYS A 61 2.82 18.91 7.38
N LYS A 62 1.76 18.94 8.18
CA LYS A 62 1.48 19.99 9.18
C LYS A 62 1.94 19.71 10.61
N LYS A 63 2.48 18.52 10.92
CA LYS A 63 2.86 18.16 12.31
C LYS A 63 4.33 18.43 12.71
N ASP A 64 5.21 18.84 11.80
CA ASP A 64 6.66 19.05 12.06
C ASP A 64 7.10 20.53 12.03
N LYS A 65 6.23 21.47 12.39
CA LYS A 65 6.60 22.90 12.54
C LYS A 65 6.26 23.49 13.91
N HIS A 66 5.87 22.67 14.87
CA HIS A 66 5.48 23.13 16.20
C HIS A 66 6.18 22.35 17.29
N ASP A 67 7.50 22.24 17.20
CA ASP A 67 8.41 22.04 18.34
C ASP A 67 9.79 22.51 17.90
N SER A 68 9.98 23.83 17.93
CA SER A 68 11.27 24.52 17.88
C SER A 68 11.48 25.22 19.22
#